data_AF-A0A972S2B3-F1
#
_entry.id   AF-A0A972S2B3-F1
#
_cell.length_a   1.000
_cell.length_b   1.000
_cell.length_c   1.000
_cell.angle_alpha   90.00
_cell.angle_beta   90.00
_cell.angle_gamma   90.00
#
_symmetry.space_group_name_H-M   'P 1'
#
loop_
_entity.id
_entity.type
_entity.pdbx_description
1 polymer ?
#
loop_
_entity_poly.entity_id
_entity_poly.type
_entity_poly.pdbx_seq_one_letter_code
_entity_poly.pdbx_strand_id
1 'polypeptide(L)'
;MNLFEKQLLALHYNGSYITNFDLKRIAQNIGIELDLADREKMLKALLKKVQEENKTPQLIQAFTKLLNERIQEYNELSQLHPNAKEIIGSYIQKTKATIMLLQQRLRMNPYE
;
A
#
# COMPACT_ATOMS: atom_id res chain seq x y z
N MET A 1 -0.44 16.76 -1.25
CA MET A 1 -0.02 15.37 -1.05
C MET A 1 1.46 15.37 -0.66
N ASN A 2 1.82 14.79 0.49
CA ASN A 2 3.24 14.66 0.87
C ASN A 2 3.96 13.62 -0.03
N LEU A 3 5.29 13.55 0.06
CA LEU A 3 6.08 12.64 -0.78
C LEU A 3 5.67 11.16 -0.61
N PHE A 4 5.34 10.76 0.62
CA PHE A 4 4.95 9.40 0.93
C PHE A 4 3.59 9.01 0.34
N GLU A 5 2.59 9.87 0.48
CA GLU A 5 1.28 9.67 -0.13
C GLU A 5 1.41 9.53 -1.66
N LYS A 6 2.28 10.33 -2.28
CA LYS A 6 2.61 10.20 -3.72
C LYS A 6 3.26 8.85 -4.04
N GLN A 7 4.23 8.43 -3.25
CA GLN A 7 4.92 7.14 -3.43
C GLN A 7 3.97 5.96 -3.27
N LEU A 8 2.99 6.05 -2.38
CA LEU A 8 2.01 5.00 -2.14
C LEU A 8 0.96 4.91 -3.26
N LEU A 9 0.46 6.05 -3.76
CA LEU A 9 -0.63 6.06 -4.75
C LEU A 9 -0.18 5.93 -6.21
N ALA A 10 1.04 6.35 -6.53
CA ALA A 10 1.48 6.40 -7.92
C ALA A 10 2.12 5.07 -8.33
N LEU A 11 1.55 4.44 -9.37
CA LEU A 11 1.98 3.13 -9.86
C LEU A 11 3.46 3.09 -10.23
N HIS A 12 4.01 4.17 -10.76
CA HIS A 12 5.41 4.22 -11.18
C HIS A 12 6.39 4.08 -10.00
N TYR A 13 5.98 4.49 -8.79
CA TYR A 13 6.73 4.31 -7.54
C TYR A 13 6.39 2.99 -6.84
N ASN A 14 5.10 2.70 -6.69
CA ASN A 14 4.60 1.57 -5.89
C ASN A 14 4.81 0.21 -6.59
N GLY A 15 4.65 0.15 -7.92
CA GLY A 15 4.62 -1.10 -8.67
C GLY A 15 3.26 -1.82 -8.64
N SER A 16 2.36 -1.44 -7.72
CA SER A 16 0.99 -1.95 -7.62
C SER A 16 -0.02 -0.79 -7.51
N TYR A 17 -1.08 -0.83 -8.31
CA TYR A 17 -2.12 0.19 -8.23
C TYR A 17 -3.03 -0.10 -7.03
N ILE A 18 -3.05 0.79 -6.05
CA ILE A 18 -3.98 0.73 -4.91
C ILE A 18 -5.28 1.42 -5.33
N THR A 19 -6.39 0.70 -5.28
CA THR A 19 -7.72 1.20 -5.65
C THR A 19 -8.44 1.83 -4.46
N ASN A 20 -9.53 2.56 -4.71
CA ASN A 20 -10.45 3.02 -3.66
C ASN A 20 -11.05 1.85 -2.86
N PHE A 21 -11.32 0.72 -3.53
CA PHE A 21 -11.79 -0.49 -2.89
C PHE A 21 -10.76 -1.07 -1.93
N ASP A 22 -9.48 -1.10 -2.33
CA ASP A 22 -8.38 -1.54 -1.46
C ASP A 22 -8.26 -0.66 -0.22
N LEU A 23 -8.34 0.67 -0.38
CA LEU A 23 -8.33 1.62 0.74
C LEU A 23 -9.50 1.38 1.70
N LYS A 24 -10.71 1.14 1.16
CA LYS A 24 -11.89 0.84 1.97
C LYS A 24 -11.74 -0.48 2.73
N ARG A 25 -11.25 -1.52 2.06
CA ARG A 25 -10.98 -2.84 2.67
C ARG A 25 -9.92 -2.74 3.77
N ILE A 26 -8.85 -1.99 3.54
CA ILE A 26 -7.82 -1.73 4.56
C ILE A 26 -8.44 -1.03 5.77
N ALA A 27 -9.21 0.04 5.56
CA ALA A 27 -9.86 0.79 6.64
C ALA A 27 -10.79 -0.12 7.46
N GLN A 28 -11.63 -0.91 6.80
CA GLN A 28 -12.53 -1.87 7.45
C GLN A 28 -11.77 -2.91 8.28
N ASN A 29 -10.67 -3.47 7.75
CA ASN A 29 -9.87 -4.48 8.45
C ASN A 29 -9.21 -3.94 9.73
N ILE A 30 -9.01 -2.63 9.84
CA ILE A 30 -8.44 -1.99 11.04
C ILE A 30 -9.50 -1.25 11.86
N GLY A 31 -10.78 -1.46 11.56
CA GLY A 31 -11.91 -0.88 12.28
C GLY A 31 -11.98 0.64 12.15
N ILE A 32 -11.66 1.17 10.96
CA ILE A 32 -11.80 2.59 10.63
C ILE A 32 -12.89 2.74 9.57
N GLU A 33 -13.84 3.61 9.84
CA GLU A 33 -14.85 4.00 8.87
C GLU A 33 -14.26 4.98 7.85
N LEU A 34 -14.48 4.71 6.57
CA LEU A 34 -13.95 5.53 5.48
C LEU A 34 -15.03 5.79 4.43
N ASP A 35 -15.34 7.07 4.24
CA ASP A 35 -16.27 7.52 3.22
C ASP A 35 -15.70 7.31 1.82
N LEU A 36 -16.58 7.04 0.86
CA LEU A 36 -16.18 6.92 -0.53
C LEU A 36 -15.89 8.31 -1.10
N ALA A 37 -14.68 8.50 -1.60
CA ALA A 37 -14.24 9.72 -2.26
C ALA A 37 -13.20 9.38 -3.34
N ASP A 38 -12.57 10.38 -3.95
CA ASP A 38 -11.38 10.14 -4.75
C ASP A 38 -10.24 9.56 -3.90
N ARG A 39 -9.33 8.85 -4.56
CA ARG A 39 -8.31 8.04 -3.89
C ARG A 39 -7.36 8.86 -3.01
N GLU A 40 -7.02 10.08 -3.43
CA GLU A 40 -6.15 10.96 -2.65
C GLU A 40 -6.85 11.40 -1.37
N LYS A 41 -8.12 11.81 -1.44
CA LYS A 41 -8.90 12.16 -0.25
C LYS A 41 -9.08 10.96 0.68
N MET A 42 -9.38 9.79 0.12
CA MET A 42 -9.53 8.56 0.92
C MET A 42 -8.24 8.20 1.66
N LEU A 43 -7.07 8.27 1.00
CA LEU A 43 -5.81 7.98 1.67
C LEU A 43 -5.51 8.99 2.79
N LYS A 44 -5.72 10.29 2.55
CA LYS A 44 -5.50 11.32 3.57
C LYS A 44 -6.42 11.15 4.77
N ALA A 45 -7.70 10.89 4.52
CA ALA A 45 -8.68 10.66 5.58
C ALA A 45 -8.31 9.41 6.41
N LEU A 46 -7.90 8.33 5.74
CA LEU A 46 -7.43 7.11 6.41
C LEU A 46 -6.20 7.39 7.27
N LEU A 47 -5.16 8.03 6.73
CA LEU A 47 -3.94 8.36 7.49
C LEU A 47 -4.23 9.22 8.72
N LYS A 48 -5.12 10.21 8.59
CA LYS A 48 -5.55 11.07 9.69
C LYS A 48 -6.25 10.27 10.80
N LYS A 49 -7.29 9.49 10.46
CA LYS A 49 -8.04 8.68 11.44
C LYS A 49 -7.15 7.65 12.12
N VAL A 50 -6.25 7.02 11.36
CA VAL A 50 -5.27 6.07 11.88
C VAL A 50 -4.36 6.71 12.93
N GLN A 51 -3.92 7.94 12.71
CA GLN A 51 -3.09 8.68 13.67
C GLN A 51 -3.90 9.05 14.92
N GLU A 52 -5.13 9.55 14.75
CA GLU A 52 -6.04 9.90 15.85
C GLU A 52 -6.37 8.70 16.74
N GLU A 53 -6.49 7.51 16.15
CA GLU A 53 -6.82 6.26 16.86
C GLU A 53 -5.60 5.41 17.26
N ASN A 54 -4.37 5.90 17.06
CA ASN A 54 -3.12 5.16 17.32
C ASN A 54 -3.04 3.78 16.60
N LYS A 55 -3.57 3.69 15.38
CA LYS A 55 -3.66 2.45 14.59
C LYS A 55 -2.57 2.32 13.50
N THR A 56 -1.52 3.16 13.56
CA THR A 56 -0.46 3.20 12.53
C THR A 56 0.20 1.84 12.28
N PRO A 57 0.52 1.02 13.32
CA PRO A 57 1.04 -0.34 13.11
C PRO A 57 0.10 -1.23 12.30
N GLN A 58 -1.20 -1.20 12.61
CA GLN A 58 -2.24 -1.99 11.97
C GLN A 58 -2.40 -1.58 10.50
N LEU A 59 -2.36 -0.26 10.22
CA LEU A 59 -2.38 0.26 8.86
C LEU A 59 -1.19 -0.26 8.04
N ILE A 60 0.02 -0.18 8.59
CA ILE A 60 1.25 -0.62 7.93
C ILE A 60 1.21 -2.13 7.66
N GLN A 61 0.73 -2.93 8.62
CA GLN A 61 0.53 -4.36 8.44
C GLN A 61 -0.51 -4.67 7.35
N ALA A 62 -1.63 -3.93 7.31
CA ALA A 62 -2.67 -4.11 6.31
C ALA A 62 -2.18 -3.79 4.88
N PHE A 63 -1.44 -2.69 4.69
CA PHE A 63 -0.81 -2.39 3.40
C PHE A 63 0.23 -3.45 3.03
N THR A 64 1.07 -3.88 3.98
CA THR A 64 2.09 -4.90 3.73
C THR A 64 1.44 -6.22 3.28
N LYS A 65 0.32 -6.61 3.89
CA LYS A 65 -0.45 -7.79 3.49
C LYS A 65 -0.96 -7.65 2.06
N LEU A 66 -1.64 -6.55 1.73
CA LEU A 66 -2.14 -6.27 0.38
C LEU A 66 -1.02 -6.36 -0.67
N LEU A 67 0.12 -5.71 -0.40
CA LEU A 67 1.23 -5.67 -1.36
C LEU A 67 1.92 -7.04 -1.52
N ASN A 68 1.96 -7.86 -0.48
CA ASN A 68 2.42 -9.25 -0.59
C ASN A 68 1.45 -10.12 -1.41
N GLU A 69 0.14 -9.95 -1.25
CA GLU A 69 -0.87 -10.61 -2.08
C GLU A 69 -0.64 -10.26 -3.57
N ARG A 70 -0.41 -8.97 -3.89
CA ARG A 70 -0.08 -8.51 -5.25
C ARG A 70 1.22 -9.10 -5.79
N ILE A 71 2.24 -9.26 -4.96
CA ILE A 71 3.49 -9.93 -5.38
C ILE A 71 3.22 -11.39 -5.77
N GLN A 72 2.34 -12.11 -5.06
CA GLN A 72 1.98 -13.48 -5.44
C GLN A 72 1.27 -13.51 -6.79
N GLU A 73 0.27 -12.64 -7.00
CA GLU A 73 -0.41 -12.48 -8.29
C GLU A 73 0.58 -12.19 -9.42
N TYR A 74 1.56 -11.31 -9.19
CA TYR A 74 2.60 -11.00 -10.18
C TYR A 74 3.54 -12.18 -10.44
N ASN A 75 3.90 -12.97 -9.42
CA ASN A 75 4.71 -14.17 -9.61
C ASN A 75 3.97 -15.20 -10.48
N GLU A 76 2.68 -15.42 -10.22
CA GLU A 76 1.83 -16.30 -11.02
C GLU A 76 1.73 -15.82 -12.48
N LEU A 77 1.44 -14.53 -12.68
CA LEU A 77 1.39 -13.92 -14.01
C LEU A 77 2.73 -14.03 -14.76
N SER A 78 3.85 -13.86 -14.05
CA SER A 78 5.18 -13.99 -14.65
C SER A 78 5.49 -15.42 -15.10
N GLN A 79 4.90 -16.44 -14.47
CA GLN A 79 5.04 -17.83 -14.88
C GLN A 79 4.16 -18.14 -16.10
N LEU A 80 2.94 -17.62 -16.12
CA LEU A 80 1.99 -17.78 -17.22
C LEU A 80 2.40 -17.02 -18.49
N HIS A 81 3.12 -15.92 -18.35
CA HIS A 81 3.52 -15.05 -19.46
C HIS A 81 5.03 -14.78 -19.45
N PRO A 82 5.88 -15.74 -19.90
CA PRO A 82 7.33 -15.60 -19.89
C PRO A 82 7.85 -14.34 -20.63
N ASN A 83 7.19 -13.95 -21.71
CA ASN A 83 7.55 -12.76 -22.50
C ASN A 83 7.36 -11.44 -21.74
N ALA A 84 6.51 -11.43 -20.70
CA ALA A 84 6.28 -10.26 -19.84
C ALA A 84 7.07 -10.31 -18.53
N LYS A 85 7.92 -11.32 -18.32
CA LYS A 85 8.64 -11.55 -17.06
C LYS A 85 9.49 -10.36 -16.61
N GLU A 86 10.13 -9.67 -17.54
CA GLU A 86 10.97 -8.52 -17.21
C GLU A 86 10.16 -7.35 -16.64
N ILE A 87 9.09 -6.95 -17.32
CA ILE A 87 8.23 -5.84 -16.87
C ILE A 87 7.49 -6.20 -15.58
N ILE A 88 7.00 -7.43 -15.44
CA ILE A 88 6.36 -7.92 -14.22
C ILE A 88 7.38 -7.95 -13.06
N GLY A 89 8.62 -8.37 -13.33
CA GLY A 89 9.71 -8.33 -12.38
C GLY A 89 9.98 -6.92 -11.85
N SER A 90 9.92 -5.90 -12.71
CA SER A 90 10.04 -4.49 -12.29
C SER A 90 8.93 -4.07 -11.32
N TYR A 91 7.69 -4.49 -11.56
CA TYR A 91 6.57 -4.23 -10.65
C TYR A 91 6.77 -4.90 -9.30
N ILE A 92 7.18 -6.18 -9.28
CA ILE A 92 7.50 -6.91 -8.04
C ILE A 92 8.59 -6.17 -7.23
N GLN A 93 9.66 -5.72 -7.88
CA GLN A 93 10.75 -5.00 -7.21
C GLN A 93 10.27 -3.70 -6.56
N LYS A 94 9.48 -2.90 -7.28
CA LYS A 94 8.89 -1.66 -6.75
C LYS A 94 7.94 -1.92 -5.58
N THR A 95 7.13 -2.97 -5.67
CA THR A 95 6.21 -3.35 -4.60
C THR A 95 6.98 -3.79 -3.35
N LYS A 96 8.06 -4.56 -3.49
CA LYS A 96 8.97 -4.90 -2.38
C LYS A 96 9.61 -3.67 -1.75
N ALA A 97 10.11 -2.73 -2.56
CA ALA A 97 10.70 -1.48 -2.07
C ALA A 97 9.68 -0.65 -1.27
N THR A 98 8.42 -0.62 -1.73
CA THR A 98 7.32 0.05 -1.02
C THR A 98 7.03 -0.59 0.34
N ILE A 99 7.01 -1.93 0.42
CA ILE A 99 6.88 -2.65 1.71
C ILE A 99 8.02 -2.28 2.66
N MET A 100 9.26 -2.25 2.18
CA MET A 100 10.42 -1.86 3.01
C MET A 100 10.28 -0.44 3.55
N LEU A 101 9.83 0.51 2.71
CA LEU A 101 9.59 1.89 3.12
C LEU A 101 8.49 2.01 4.19
N LEU A 102 7.41 1.23 4.06
CA LEU A 102 6.34 1.17 5.07
C LEU A 102 6.86 0.62 6.41
N GLN A 103 7.67 -0.44 6.37
CA GLN A 103 8.27 -1.04 7.57
C GLN A 103 9.29 -0.14 8.25
N GLN A 104 10.08 0.63 7.49
CA GLN A 104 11.00 1.62 8.05
C GLN A 104 10.24 2.70 8.82
N ARG A 105 9.11 3.17 8.29
CA ARG A 105 8.25 4.14 8.99
C ARG A 105 7.68 3.61 10.30
N LEU A 106 7.32 2.32 10.36
CA LEU A 106 6.89 1.70 11.62
C LEU A 106 7.96 1.79 12.70
N ARG A 107 9.24 1.60 12.32
CA ARG A 107 10.38 1.60 13.25
C ARG A 107 10.80 3.00 13.70
N MET A 108 10.59 4.01 12.86
CA MET A 108 10.93 5.41 13.20
C MET A 108 9.87 6.08 14.09
N ASN A 109 8.70 5.47 14.29
CA ASN A 109 7.58 6.08 14.98
C ASN A 109 7.23 5.49 16.38
N PRO A 110 8.19 5.24 17.31
CA PRO A 110 7.83 4.91 18.69
C PRO A 110 7.70 6.14 19.62
N TYR A 111 8.30 7.30 19.31
CA TYR A 111 8.34 8.46 20.24
C TYR A 111 8.53 9.86 19.59
N GLU A 112 8.05 10.10 18.36
CA GLU A 112 7.84 11.47 17.85
C GLU A 112 6.37 11.88 17.95
#